data_AF-A0A519FKV2-F1
#
_entry.id   AF-A0A519FKV2-F1
#
_cell.length_a   1.000
_cell.length_b   1.000
_cell.length_c   1.000
_cell.angle_alpha   90.00
_cell.angle_beta   90.00
_cell.angle_gamma   90.00
#
_symmetry.space_group_name_H-M   'P 1'
#
loop_
_entity.id
_entity.type
_entity.pdbx_description
1 polymer ?
#
loop_
_entity_poly.entity_id
_entity_poly.type
_entity_poly.pdbx_seq_one_letter_code
_entity_poly.pdbx_strand_id
1 'polypeptide(L)'
;MPSIARPSGALPARFRRQRVLIVGCGDVGLRAVALLRGRVRLIALTSSPERVPELRAAGTVPLIADLDVPASLHRLAGIATRVIHLAPPPGGDAGGRWWRDMRTGALVRAFMRRSLPTALVYGSTSGVYGDCGGARIDETRAVRPRNPRAHRRVDAERAVRWFGRTTGVAVRILRIPGIYASDRDGGTPRARLDKGTPVLRAEDDVYTNHIQADDLARACVAALWRGGPQRVFHASDDTEMKMGDYMDFAADLYGLSRPPRIARDEASARLPATTLSFMGESRRLDNTRLKRELRLRLRHPTIASGLQSFS
;
A
#
# COMPACT_ATOMS: atom_id res chain seq x y z
N MET A 1 -1.69 58.77 -5.25
CA MET A 1 -0.86 57.62 -4.80
C MET A 1 -1.70 56.36 -4.81
N PRO A 2 -1.15 55.20 -5.22
CA PRO A 2 -1.91 54.20 -5.93
C PRO A 2 -2.77 53.31 -5.02
N SER A 3 -3.97 53.07 -5.51
CA SER A 3 -4.91 52.02 -5.09
C SER A 3 -4.26 50.65 -5.21
N ILE A 4 -4.07 49.94 -4.08
CA ILE A 4 -3.78 48.51 -4.08
C ILE A 4 -5.12 47.79 -4.21
N ALA A 5 -5.63 47.73 -5.43
CA ALA A 5 -6.62 46.74 -5.79
C ALA A 5 -5.97 45.35 -5.60
N ARG A 6 -6.37 44.62 -4.55
CA ARG A 6 -6.06 43.19 -4.42
C ARG A 6 -7.01 42.44 -5.37
N PRO A 7 -6.56 41.83 -6.47
CA PRO A 7 -7.41 40.93 -7.22
C PRO A 7 -7.42 39.57 -6.50
N SER A 8 -8.61 39.00 -6.40
CA SER A 8 -8.97 37.71 -5.80
C SER A 8 -9.20 37.70 -4.28
N GLY A 9 -10.47 37.47 -3.90
CA GLY A 9 -10.88 37.04 -2.55
C GLY A 9 -10.40 35.62 -2.20
N ALA A 10 -9.20 35.24 -2.64
CA ALA A 10 -8.61 33.96 -2.34
C ALA A 10 -7.98 34.01 -0.94
N LEU A 11 -8.51 33.21 -0.02
CA LEU A 11 -7.94 33.04 1.30
C LEU A 11 -6.41 32.81 1.23
N PRO A 12 -5.62 33.36 2.19
CA PRO A 12 -4.19 33.10 2.28
C PRO A 12 -3.90 31.60 2.22
N ALA A 13 -2.75 31.19 1.66
CA ALA A 13 -2.45 29.77 1.39
C ALA A 13 -2.63 28.84 2.61
N ARG A 14 -2.41 29.33 3.83
CA ARG A 14 -2.64 28.61 5.10
C ARG A 14 -4.11 28.32 5.43
N PHE A 15 -5.03 29.11 4.90
CA PHE A 15 -6.49 28.96 5.08
C PHE A 15 -7.15 28.24 3.90
N ARG A 16 -6.38 27.89 2.85
CA ARG A 16 -6.91 27.07 1.74
C ARG A 16 -7.02 25.62 2.21
N ARG A 17 -8.21 25.05 2.02
CA ARG A 17 -8.50 23.64 2.29
C ARG A 17 -7.45 22.76 1.59
N GLN A 18 -6.79 21.88 2.35
CA GLN A 18 -5.82 20.93 1.81
C GLN A 18 -6.46 20.08 0.71
N ARG A 19 -5.69 19.71 -0.31
CA ARG A 19 -6.14 18.91 -1.44
C ARG A 19 -5.35 17.61 -1.45
N VAL A 20 -6.01 16.49 -1.19
CA VAL A 20 -5.39 15.16 -1.16
C VAL A 20 -5.75 14.42 -2.44
N LEU A 21 -4.74 14.02 -3.19
CA LEU A 21 -4.89 13.12 -4.34
C LEU A 21 -4.64 11.68 -3.91
N ILE A 22 -5.59 10.79 -4.18
CA ILE A 22 -5.43 9.33 -4.06
C ILE A 22 -5.20 8.75 -5.45
N VAL A 23 -4.01 8.22 -5.68
CA VAL A 23 -3.63 7.47 -6.88
C VAL A 23 -3.78 5.98 -6.58
N GLY A 24 -4.63 5.27 -7.32
CA GLY A 24 -5.01 3.89 -6.99
C GLY A 24 -6.08 3.82 -5.90
N CYS A 25 -7.22 4.48 -6.12
CA CYS A 25 -8.33 4.52 -5.18
C CYS A 25 -9.19 3.24 -5.22
N GLY A 26 -8.58 2.09 -4.90
CA GLY A 26 -9.29 0.83 -4.61
C GLY A 26 -9.77 0.77 -3.16
N ASP A 27 -9.93 -0.43 -2.60
CA ASP A 27 -10.40 -0.67 -1.22
C ASP A 27 -9.71 0.22 -0.16
N VAL A 28 -8.38 0.09 0.04
CA VAL A 28 -7.62 0.91 1.00
C VAL A 28 -7.71 2.41 0.71
N GLY A 29 -7.79 2.78 -0.57
CA GLY A 29 -7.96 4.18 -0.98
C GLY A 29 -9.32 4.75 -0.58
N LEU A 30 -10.39 3.99 -0.72
CA LEU A 30 -11.75 4.35 -0.29
C LEU A 30 -11.85 4.44 1.24
N ARG A 31 -11.20 3.53 1.97
CA ARG A 31 -11.08 3.63 3.43
C ARG A 31 -10.35 4.90 3.85
N ALA A 32 -9.27 5.27 3.15
CA ALA A 32 -8.57 6.53 3.40
C ALA A 32 -9.44 7.76 3.05
N VAL A 33 -10.24 7.70 1.99
CA VAL A 33 -11.24 8.72 1.63
C VAL A 33 -12.25 8.91 2.75
N ALA A 34 -12.80 7.82 3.31
CA ALA A 34 -13.76 7.89 4.41
C ALA A 34 -13.18 8.62 5.65
N LEU A 35 -11.92 8.34 5.99
CA LEU A 35 -11.22 9.00 7.12
C LEU A 35 -10.96 10.50 6.90
N LEU A 36 -10.93 10.95 5.64
CA LEU A 36 -10.58 12.32 5.25
C LEU A 36 -11.78 13.16 4.82
N ARG A 37 -12.93 12.54 4.59
CA ARG A 37 -14.15 13.22 4.14
C ARG A 37 -14.52 14.35 5.10
N GLY A 38 -14.97 15.47 4.55
CA GLY A 38 -15.29 16.68 5.32
C GLY A 38 -14.08 17.51 5.75
N ARG A 39 -12.86 16.94 5.86
CA ARG A 39 -11.67 17.65 6.37
C ARG A 39 -10.83 18.28 5.29
N VAL A 40 -10.75 17.64 4.12
CA VAL A 40 -9.91 18.08 2.98
C VAL A 40 -10.71 17.95 1.68
N ARG A 41 -10.22 18.58 0.61
CA ARG A 41 -10.72 18.30 -0.74
C ARG A 41 -10.06 17.03 -1.25
N LEU A 42 -10.86 16.03 -1.60
CA LEU A 42 -10.39 14.72 -2.06
C LEU A 42 -10.47 14.63 -3.57
N ILE A 43 -9.40 14.16 -4.19
CA ILE A 43 -9.31 13.89 -5.62
C ILE A 43 -8.92 12.42 -5.79
N ALA A 44 -9.67 11.66 -6.57
CA ALA A 44 -9.36 10.25 -6.85
C ALA A 44 -8.94 10.08 -8.30
N LEU A 45 -7.75 9.54 -8.54
CA LEU A 45 -7.31 9.16 -9.89
C LEU A 45 -7.88 7.80 -10.25
N THR A 46 -8.49 7.69 -11.43
CA THR A 46 -8.97 6.42 -12.00
C THR A 46 -8.67 6.37 -13.49
N SER A 47 -8.24 5.21 -13.99
CA SER A 47 -8.17 4.94 -15.44
C SER A 47 -9.51 4.44 -15.99
N SER A 48 -10.45 4.09 -15.11
CA SER A 48 -11.77 3.51 -15.39
C SER A 48 -12.86 4.57 -15.30
N PRO A 49 -13.44 5.04 -16.43
CA PRO A 49 -14.56 5.99 -16.44
C PRO A 49 -15.81 5.47 -15.73
N GLU A 50 -16.05 4.17 -15.77
CA GLU A 50 -17.18 3.48 -15.13
C GLU A 50 -17.17 3.61 -13.60
N ARG A 51 -16.00 3.88 -12.99
CA ARG A 51 -15.86 4.11 -11.55
C ARG A 51 -16.17 5.54 -11.10
N VAL A 52 -16.39 6.47 -12.03
CA VAL A 52 -16.64 7.89 -11.69
C VAL A 52 -17.87 8.07 -10.78
N PRO A 53 -19.02 7.42 -11.00
CA PRO A 53 -20.18 7.55 -10.11
C PRO A 53 -19.87 7.07 -8.68
N GLU A 54 -19.26 5.90 -8.54
CA GLU A 54 -18.81 5.32 -7.26
C GLU A 54 -17.90 6.29 -6.48
N LEU A 55 -16.89 6.83 -7.15
CA LEU A 55 -15.92 7.74 -6.55
C LEU A 55 -16.54 9.10 -6.19
N ARG A 56 -17.53 9.59 -6.95
CA ARG A 56 -18.30 10.79 -6.60
C ARG A 56 -19.17 10.56 -5.38
N ALA A 57 -19.89 9.42 -5.32
CA ALA A 57 -20.69 9.04 -4.16
C ALA A 57 -19.82 8.91 -2.89
N ALA A 58 -18.56 8.48 -3.05
CA ALA A 58 -17.57 8.49 -1.98
C ALA A 58 -17.07 9.90 -1.57
N GLY A 59 -17.58 10.98 -2.16
CA GLY A 59 -17.23 12.36 -1.79
C GLY A 59 -15.88 12.83 -2.35
N THR A 60 -15.38 12.19 -3.41
CA THR A 60 -14.18 12.63 -4.12
C THR A 60 -14.54 13.41 -5.38
N VAL A 61 -13.57 14.16 -5.91
CA VAL A 61 -13.60 14.67 -7.28
C VAL A 61 -12.80 13.68 -8.14
N PRO A 62 -13.44 12.82 -8.95
CA PRO A 62 -12.70 11.88 -9.78
C PRO A 62 -11.97 12.62 -10.90
N LEU A 63 -10.77 12.13 -11.19
CA LEU A 63 -9.96 12.58 -12.30
C LEU A 63 -9.61 11.36 -13.14
N ILE A 64 -10.08 11.34 -14.39
CA ILE A 64 -9.77 10.28 -15.33
C ILE A 64 -8.36 10.52 -15.88
N ALA A 65 -7.45 9.60 -15.62
CA ALA A 65 -6.14 9.52 -16.26
C ALA A 65 -5.55 8.11 -16.06
N ASP A 66 -4.70 7.70 -16.98
CA ASP A 66 -4.03 6.40 -16.95
C ASP A 66 -2.54 6.56 -16.68
N LEU A 67 -2.04 5.85 -15.67
CA LEU A 67 -0.63 5.84 -15.31
C LEU A 67 0.26 5.18 -16.36
N ASP A 68 -0.29 4.33 -17.22
CA ASP A 68 0.42 3.74 -18.36
C ASP A 68 0.45 4.66 -19.58
N VAL A 69 -0.32 5.76 -19.56
CA VAL A 69 -0.36 6.77 -20.63
C VAL A 69 0.14 8.11 -20.06
N PRO A 70 1.46 8.39 -20.06
CA PRO A 70 2.04 9.58 -19.41
C PRO A 70 1.42 10.91 -19.85
N ALA A 71 0.97 11.01 -21.11
CA ALA A 71 0.31 12.20 -21.64
C ALA A 71 -1.01 12.53 -20.92
N SER A 72 -1.71 11.53 -20.38
CA SER A 72 -2.96 11.73 -19.63
C SER A 72 -2.74 12.37 -18.25
N LEU A 73 -1.51 12.32 -17.72
CA LEU A 73 -1.18 12.77 -16.36
C LEU A 73 -0.94 14.27 -16.23
N HIS A 74 -0.96 15.04 -17.33
CA HIS A 74 -0.64 16.47 -17.32
C HIS A 74 -1.53 17.27 -16.35
N ARG A 75 -2.78 16.86 -16.16
CA ARG A 75 -3.75 17.48 -15.24
C ARG A 75 -3.38 17.31 -13.76
N LEU A 76 -2.43 16.44 -13.41
CA LEU A 76 -1.99 16.22 -12.03
C LEU A 76 -1.07 17.34 -11.50
N ALA A 77 -0.48 18.13 -12.39
CA ALA A 77 0.46 19.16 -11.97
C ALA A 77 -0.27 20.30 -11.21
N GLY A 78 0.09 20.52 -9.94
CA GLY A 78 -0.44 21.62 -9.11
C GLY A 78 -1.83 21.42 -8.49
N ILE A 79 -2.50 20.28 -8.71
CA ILE A 79 -3.88 20.08 -8.23
C ILE A 79 -3.95 19.67 -6.76
N ALA A 80 -2.90 19.04 -6.23
CA ALA A 80 -2.90 18.44 -4.91
C ALA A 80 -1.79 19.02 -4.05
N THR A 81 -2.07 19.20 -2.75
CA THR A 81 -1.07 19.57 -1.76
C THR A 81 -0.46 18.34 -1.10
N ARG A 82 -1.14 17.20 -1.12
CA ARG A 82 -0.64 15.92 -0.58
C ARG A 82 -1.10 14.76 -1.45
N VAL A 83 -0.31 13.69 -1.49
CA VAL A 83 -0.57 12.54 -2.37
C VAL A 83 -0.48 11.24 -1.58
N ILE A 84 -1.46 10.36 -1.76
CA ILE A 84 -1.36 8.93 -1.41
C ILE A 84 -1.27 8.17 -2.73
N HIS A 85 -0.20 7.41 -2.94
CA HIS A 85 0.01 6.59 -4.12
C HIS A 85 0.00 5.11 -3.74
N LEU A 86 -1.11 4.44 -4.04
CA LEU A 86 -1.38 3.02 -3.80
C LEU A 86 -1.49 2.22 -5.09
N ALA A 87 -1.41 2.86 -6.26
CA ALA A 87 -1.55 2.16 -7.52
C ALA A 87 -0.40 1.15 -7.69
N PRO A 88 -0.69 -0.10 -8.10
CA PRO A 88 0.35 -1.09 -8.30
C PRO A 88 1.22 -0.75 -9.52
N PRO A 89 2.50 -1.17 -9.53
CA PRO A 89 3.34 -1.14 -10.71
C PRO A 89 2.66 -1.85 -11.89
N PRO A 90 3.03 -1.52 -13.14
CA PRO A 90 2.42 -2.09 -14.34
C PRO A 90 2.60 -3.62 -14.35
N GLY A 91 1.54 -4.37 -14.66
CA GLY A 91 1.60 -5.83 -14.85
C GLY A 91 2.19 -6.22 -16.22
N GLY A 92 2.40 -7.52 -16.43
CA GLY A 92 2.81 -8.07 -17.73
C GLY A 92 4.32 -8.03 -18.01
N ASP A 93 4.69 -8.48 -19.21
CA ASP A 93 6.05 -8.46 -19.72
C ASP A 93 6.36 -7.08 -20.32
N ALA A 94 7.25 -6.33 -19.67
CA ALA A 94 7.75 -5.05 -20.19
C ALA A 94 9.03 -5.24 -21.03
N GLY A 95 9.22 -6.45 -21.58
CA GLY A 95 10.42 -6.89 -22.28
C GLY A 95 11.67 -6.70 -21.43
N GLY A 96 12.74 -6.17 -22.03
CA GLY A 96 14.00 -5.88 -21.33
C GLY A 96 13.91 -4.88 -20.16
N ARG A 97 12.75 -4.28 -19.89
CA ARG A 97 12.51 -3.34 -18.77
C ARG A 97 11.51 -3.86 -17.75
N TRP A 98 11.30 -5.18 -17.67
CA TRP A 98 10.38 -5.84 -16.72
C TRP A 98 10.51 -5.40 -15.25
N TRP A 99 11.70 -4.93 -14.84
CA TRP A 99 12.01 -4.51 -13.48
C TRP A 99 11.62 -3.06 -13.17
N ARG A 100 11.26 -2.26 -14.19
CA ARG A 100 10.94 -0.83 -14.01
C ARG A 100 9.47 -0.59 -13.69
N ASP A 101 9.20 0.40 -12.84
CA ASP A 101 7.86 0.96 -12.62
C ASP A 101 7.71 2.29 -13.38
N MET A 102 7.27 2.17 -14.63
CA MET A 102 7.03 3.33 -15.49
C MET A 102 5.88 4.21 -14.99
N ARG A 103 4.88 3.63 -14.30
CA ARG A 103 3.71 4.35 -13.76
C ARG A 103 4.15 5.34 -12.69
N THR A 104 4.93 4.89 -11.71
CA THR A 104 5.44 5.75 -10.64
C THR A 104 6.41 6.80 -11.18
N GLY A 105 7.28 6.42 -12.14
CA GLY A 105 8.17 7.36 -12.82
C GLY A 105 7.41 8.47 -13.57
N ALA A 106 6.34 8.12 -14.29
CA ALA A 106 5.50 9.09 -15.00
C ALA A 106 4.75 10.02 -14.03
N LEU A 107 4.24 9.47 -12.94
CA LEU A 107 3.54 10.22 -11.90
C LEU A 107 4.42 11.30 -11.26
N VAL A 108 5.64 10.95 -10.82
CA VAL A 108 6.53 11.94 -10.19
C VAL A 108 6.97 13.02 -11.17
N ARG A 109 7.20 12.67 -12.45
CA ARG A 109 7.49 13.65 -13.51
C ARG A 109 6.31 14.61 -13.72
N ALA A 110 5.08 14.11 -13.67
CA ALA A 110 3.89 14.95 -13.80
C ALA A 110 3.79 15.98 -12.66
N PHE A 111 4.11 15.58 -11.42
CA PHE A 111 4.10 16.51 -10.27
C PHE A 111 5.15 17.62 -10.39
N MET A 112 6.31 17.35 -11.00
CA MET A 112 7.38 18.34 -11.18
C MET A 112 7.05 19.45 -12.20
N ARG A 113 5.96 19.35 -12.96
CA ARG A 113 5.64 20.33 -14.02
C ARG A 113 5.10 21.66 -13.50
N ARG A 114 4.55 21.71 -12.28
CA ARG A 114 3.97 22.92 -11.66
C ARG A 114 4.21 22.90 -10.15
N SER A 115 3.27 23.43 -9.37
CA SER A 115 3.36 23.45 -7.91
C SER A 115 3.42 22.02 -7.34
N LEU A 116 4.47 21.77 -6.55
CA LEU A 116 4.73 20.49 -5.91
C LEU A 116 3.76 20.23 -4.73
N PRO A 117 3.41 18.97 -4.44
CA PRO A 117 2.78 18.63 -3.17
C PRO A 117 3.78 18.82 -2.02
N THR A 118 3.30 19.01 -0.80
CA THR A 118 4.16 19.08 0.39
C THR A 118 4.49 17.71 0.98
N ALA A 119 3.67 16.69 0.69
CA ALA A 119 3.89 15.32 1.13
C ALA A 119 3.41 14.29 0.11
N LEU A 120 4.12 13.16 0.03
CA LEU A 120 3.74 12.00 -0.76
C LEU A 120 3.93 10.73 0.08
N VAL A 121 2.88 9.93 0.18
CA VAL A 121 2.91 8.61 0.81
C VAL A 121 2.82 7.56 -0.27
N TYR A 122 3.80 6.67 -0.34
CA TYR A 122 3.83 5.57 -1.30
C TYR A 122 3.59 4.24 -0.60
N GLY A 123 2.56 3.51 -1.04
CA GLY A 123 2.31 2.12 -0.64
C GLY A 123 3.20 1.18 -1.43
N SER A 124 4.29 0.73 -0.81
CA SER A 124 5.18 -0.33 -1.28
C SER A 124 4.77 -1.69 -0.71
N THR A 125 5.66 -2.68 -0.77
CA THR A 125 5.44 -4.02 -0.21
C THR A 125 6.61 -4.44 0.68
N SER A 126 6.37 -5.32 1.66
CA SER A 126 7.46 -5.98 2.39
C SER A 126 8.23 -7.00 1.54
N GLY A 127 7.68 -7.45 0.40
CA GLY A 127 8.37 -8.36 -0.52
C GLY A 127 9.67 -7.80 -1.12
N VAL A 128 9.92 -6.50 -0.99
CA VAL A 128 11.19 -5.88 -1.40
C VAL A 128 12.39 -6.39 -0.61
N TYR A 129 12.19 -6.94 0.59
CA TYR A 129 13.26 -7.57 1.36
C TYR A 129 13.60 -8.99 0.88
N GLY A 130 12.71 -9.61 0.11
CA GLY A 130 12.79 -11.03 -0.21
C GLY A 130 12.73 -11.91 1.03
N ASP A 131 13.49 -12.99 0.99
CA ASP A 131 13.63 -13.93 2.10
C ASP A 131 14.71 -13.45 3.09
N CYS A 132 14.36 -13.44 4.37
CA CYS A 132 15.24 -13.11 5.49
C CYS A 132 15.41 -14.29 6.45
N GLY A 133 15.02 -15.51 6.06
CA GLY A 133 15.20 -16.71 6.89
C GLY A 133 14.45 -16.64 8.22
N GLY A 134 13.31 -15.94 8.25
CA GLY A 134 12.51 -15.77 9.47
C GLY A 134 13.05 -14.74 10.46
N ALA A 135 14.12 -14.02 10.11
CA ALA A 135 14.67 -12.96 10.96
C ALA A 135 13.64 -11.85 11.22
N ARG A 136 13.69 -11.27 12.43
CA ARG A 136 13.03 -10.00 12.74
C ARG A 136 13.87 -8.86 12.20
N ILE A 137 13.27 -8.02 11.36
CA ILE A 137 13.96 -6.92 10.67
C ILE A 137 13.26 -5.60 10.93
N ASP A 138 14.04 -4.52 10.94
CA ASP A 138 13.53 -3.15 10.96
C ASP A 138 13.52 -2.54 9.54
N GLU A 139 13.16 -1.26 9.42
CA GLU A 139 13.12 -0.59 8.12
C GLU A 139 14.49 -0.22 7.53
N THR A 140 15.59 -0.39 8.27
CA THR A 140 16.95 -0.14 7.79
C THR A 140 17.53 -1.30 6.99
N ARG A 141 16.91 -2.49 7.10
CA ARG A 141 17.27 -3.68 6.32
C ARG A 141 17.35 -3.35 4.82
N ALA A 142 18.45 -3.76 4.18
CA ALA A 142 18.64 -3.61 2.75
C ALA A 142 17.58 -4.41 1.96
N VAL A 143 17.14 -3.86 0.83
CA VAL A 143 16.22 -4.55 -0.08
C VAL A 143 16.95 -5.65 -0.85
N ARG A 144 16.31 -6.82 -1.00
CA ARG A 144 16.81 -7.97 -1.76
C ARG A 144 15.63 -8.65 -2.47
N PRO A 145 15.00 -7.98 -3.45
CA PRO A 145 13.83 -8.54 -4.15
C PRO A 145 14.20 -9.84 -4.86
N ARG A 146 13.31 -10.84 -4.82
CA ARG A 146 13.50 -12.15 -5.48
C ARG A 146 12.55 -12.42 -6.65
N ASN A 147 11.56 -11.56 -6.85
CA ASN A 147 10.52 -11.75 -7.85
C ASN A 147 10.23 -10.46 -8.65
N PRO A 148 9.67 -10.57 -9.86
CA PRO A 148 9.45 -9.41 -10.74
C PRO A 148 8.65 -8.26 -10.12
N ARG A 149 7.64 -8.59 -9.30
CA ARG A 149 6.81 -7.58 -8.63
C ARG A 149 7.60 -6.79 -7.59
N ALA A 150 8.45 -7.48 -6.81
CA ALA A 150 9.30 -6.85 -5.82
C ALA A 150 10.37 -5.94 -6.47
N HIS A 151 10.96 -6.35 -7.60
CA HIS A 151 11.88 -5.50 -8.36
C HIS A 151 11.22 -4.19 -8.83
N ARG A 152 10.02 -4.28 -9.42
CA ARG A 152 9.24 -3.10 -9.82
C ARG A 152 8.93 -2.18 -8.63
N ARG A 153 8.61 -2.74 -7.47
CA ARG A 153 8.39 -1.96 -6.23
C ARG A 153 9.66 -1.27 -5.74
N VAL A 154 10.82 -1.92 -5.82
CA VAL A 154 12.11 -1.27 -5.49
C VAL A 154 12.42 -0.12 -6.46
N ASP A 155 12.16 -0.28 -7.75
CA ASP A 155 12.31 0.81 -8.72
C ASP A 155 11.39 1.99 -8.42
N ALA A 156 10.12 1.71 -8.10
CA ALA A 156 9.16 2.73 -7.66
C ALA A 156 9.60 3.47 -6.39
N GLU A 157 10.10 2.73 -5.38
CA GLU A 157 10.68 3.32 -4.16
C GLU A 157 11.84 4.26 -4.49
N ARG A 158 12.73 3.88 -5.42
CA ARG A 158 13.83 4.73 -5.88
C ARG A 158 13.31 5.99 -6.55
N ALA A 159 12.31 5.90 -7.42
CA ALA A 159 11.70 7.03 -8.11
C ALA A 159 11.06 8.04 -7.13
N VAL A 160 10.26 7.58 -6.16
CA VAL A 160 9.64 8.49 -5.17
C VAL A 160 10.68 9.08 -4.23
N ARG A 161 11.71 8.31 -3.84
CA ARG A 161 12.79 8.83 -2.99
C ARG A 161 13.59 9.91 -3.72
N TRP A 162 13.97 9.65 -4.97
CA TRP A 162 14.66 10.63 -5.81
C TRP A 162 13.83 11.90 -5.92
N PHE A 163 12.54 11.79 -6.25
CA PHE A 163 11.61 12.91 -6.28
C PHE A 163 11.64 13.71 -4.97
N GLY A 164 11.49 13.06 -3.81
CA GLY A 164 11.50 13.77 -2.53
C GLY A 164 12.85 14.44 -2.21
N ARG A 165 13.98 13.82 -2.57
CA ARG A 165 15.31 14.40 -2.36
C ARG A 165 15.58 15.61 -3.24
N THR A 166 15.15 15.59 -4.49
CA THR A 166 15.42 16.67 -5.45
C THR A 166 14.45 17.84 -5.34
N THR A 167 13.28 17.63 -4.74
CA THR A 167 12.21 18.65 -4.69
C THR A 167 11.89 19.13 -3.27
N GLY A 168 12.42 18.48 -2.23
CA GLY A 168 12.08 18.76 -0.84
C GLY A 168 10.71 18.23 -0.40
N VAL A 169 9.97 17.54 -1.28
CA VAL A 169 8.69 16.91 -0.91
C VAL A 169 8.91 15.85 0.17
N ALA A 170 8.12 15.90 1.24
CA ALA A 170 8.20 14.95 2.33
C ALA A 170 7.62 13.58 1.89
N VAL A 171 8.48 12.74 1.33
CA VAL A 171 8.14 11.39 0.86
C VAL A 171 8.24 10.39 1.99
N ARG A 172 7.24 9.53 2.14
CA ARG A 172 7.21 8.41 3.10
C ARG A 172 6.77 7.14 2.39
N ILE A 173 7.40 6.03 2.74
CA ILE A 173 7.13 4.73 2.12
C ILE A 173 6.53 3.81 3.19
N LEU A 174 5.37 3.22 2.89
CA LEU A 174 4.77 2.17 3.71
C LEU A 174 5.07 0.84 3.03
N ARG A 175 5.86 -0.03 3.66
CA ARG A 175 6.10 -1.40 3.18
C ARG A 175 5.00 -2.30 3.73
N ILE A 176 4.07 -2.65 2.87
CA ILE A 176 2.82 -3.32 3.23
C ILE A 176 2.97 -4.84 3.04
N PRO A 177 2.65 -5.67 4.04
CA PRO A 177 2.66 -7.12 3.90
C PRO A 177 1.29 -7.62 3.37
N GLY A 178 0.81 -8.79 3.80
CA GLY A 178 -0.53 -9.26 3.45
C GLY A 178 -1.60 -8.32 4.02
N ILE A 179 -2.60 -7.96 3.21
CA ILE A 179 -3.71 -7.11 3.66
C ILE A 179 -4.92 -8.01 3.89
N TYR A 180 -5.54 -7.89 5.05
CA TYR A 180 -6.78 -8.62 5.35
C TYR A 180 -7.89 -7.68 5.81
N ALA A 181 -9.12 -8.06 5.49
CA ALA A 181 -10.34 -7.47 6.03
C ALA A 181 -11.52 -8.38 5.65
N SER A 182 -12.49 -8.54 6.56
CA SER A 182 -13.66 -9.41 6.36
C SER A 182 -14.66 -8.85 5.33
N ASP A 183 -14.74 -7.53 5.20
CA ASP A 183 -15.59 -6.78 4.27
C ASP A 183 -14.93 -6.52 2.89
N ARG A 184 -13.80 -7.17 2.61
CA ARG A 184 -13.04 -7.02 1.37
C ARG A 184 -13.08 -8.32 0.57
N ASP A 185 -13.38 -8.23 -0.73
CA ASP A 185 -13.29 -9.39 -1.62
C ASP A 185 -11.86 -9.95 -1.69
N GLY A 186 -11.75 -11.26 -1.52
CA GLY A 186 -10.46 -11.95 -1.32
C GLY A 186 -9.63 -11.41 -0.14
N GLY A 187 -10.27 -10.74 0.82
CA GLY A 187 -9.64 -10.13 2.00
C GLY A 187 -9.40 -11.10 3.15
N THR A 188 -9.92 -12.32 3.09
CA THR A 188 -9.72 -13.35 4.11
C THR A 188 -9.11 -14.63 3.52
N PRO A 189 -8.53 -15.51 4.35
CA PRO A 189 -8.08 -16.84 3.92
C PRO A 189 -9.17 -17.78 3.40
N ARG A 190 -10.45 -17.44 3.58
CA ARG A 190 -11.61 -18.33 3.36
C ARG A 190 -11.58 -19.01 1.99
N ALA A 191 -11.42 -18.25 0.90
CA ALA A 191 -11.39 -18.81 -0.45
C ALA A 191 -10.24 -19.80 -0.71
N ARG A 192 -9.10 -19.68 0.02
CA ARG A 192 -7.98 -20.63 -0.05
C ARG A 192 -8.27 -21.90 0.75
N LEU A 193 -8.97 -21.75 1.88
CA LEU A 193 -9.43 -22.85 2.72
C LEU A 193 -10.51 -23.68 2.02
N ASP A 194 -11.50 -23.03 1.40
CA ASP A 194 -12.56 -23.70 0.63
C ASP A 194 -11.99 -24.54 -0.53
N LYS A 195 -10.89 -24.08 -1.14
CA LYS A 195 -10.15 -24.81 -2.19
C LYS A 195 -9.25 -25.92 -1.65
N GLY A 196 -9.11 -26.06 -0.33
CA GLY A 196 -8.20 -27.01 0.30
C GLY A 196 -6.73 -26.79 -0.09
N THR A 197 -6.33 -25.54 -0.37
CA THR A 197 -4.96 -25.25 -0.85
C THR A 197 -3.96 -25.68 0.23
N PRO A 198 -3.05 -26.63 -0.06
CA PRO A 198 -2.07 -27.11 0.91
C PRO A 198 -1.16 -25.99 1.44
N VAL A 199 -0.67 -26.17 2.66
CA VAL A 199 0.36 -25.31 3.26
C VAL A 199 1.57 -26.15 3.66
N LEU A 200 2.70 -25.49 3.91
CA LEU A 200 3.94 -26.18 4.27
C LEU A 200 3.86 -26.83 5.66
N ARG A 201 4.59 -27.93 5.83
CA ARG A 201 4.90 -28.53 7.14
C ARG A 201 5.73 -27.58 8.00
N ALA A 202 5.68 -27.73 9.32
CA ALA A 202 6.21 -26.76 10.27
C ALA A 202 7.71 -26.47 10.09
N GLU A 203 8.49 -27.48 9.71
CA GLU A 203 9.93 -27.41 9.41
C GLU A 203 10.24 -26.62 8.13
N ASP A 204 9.32 -26.61 7.17
CA ASP A 204 9.45 -25.88 5.91
C ASP A 204 8.75 -24.52 5.93
N ASP A 205 7.86 -24.28 6.89
CA ASP A 205 6.94 -23.15 6.90
C ASP A 205 7.64 -21.79 7.18
N VAL A 206 6.99 -20.71 6.78
CA VAL A 206 7.56 -19.36 6.76
C VAL A 206 6.71 -18.40 7.59
N TYR A 207 7.36 -17.50 8.31
CA TYR A 207 6.68 -16.35 8.92
C TYR A 207 5.96 -15.49 7.88
N THR A 208 4.70 -15.20 8.16
CA THR A 208 3.86 -14.28 7.39
C THR A 208 3.54 -13.05 8.22
N ASN A 209 3.33 -11.92 7.55
CA ASN A 209 3.01 -10.64 8.20
C ASN A 209 1.73 -10.10 7.59
N HIS A 210 0.96 -9.39 8.37
CA HIS A 210 -0.35 -8.93 7.97
C HIS A 210 -0.63 -7.51 8.45
N ILE A 211 -1.62 -6.86 7.85
CA ILE A 211 -2.21 -5.62 8.34
C ILE A 211 -3.68 -5.57 7.97
N GLN A 212 -4.52 -5.14 8.91
CA GLN A 212 -5.94 -4.94 8.63
C GLN A 212 -6.14 -3.71 7.74
N ALA A 213 -7.08 -3.78 6.79
CA ALA A 213 -7.24 -2.75 5.74
C ALA A 213 -7.55 -1.33 6.26
N ASP A 214 -8.35 -1.18 7.31
CA ASP A 214 -8.61 0.13 7.94
C ASP A 214 -7.39 0.66 8.68
N ASP A 215 -6.64 -0.19 9.38
CA ASP A 215 -5.38 0.23 10.02
C ASP A 215 -4.34 0.64 8.99
N LEU A 216 -4.28 -0.05 7.85
CA LEU A 216 -3.47 0.38 6.70
C LEU A 216 -3.93 1.73 6.15
N ALA A 217 -5.24 1.96 5.98
CA ALA A 217 -5.77 3.25 5.55
C ALA A 217 -5.43 4.36 6.56
N ARG A 218 -5.53 4.09 7.87
CA ARG A 218 -5.12 5.00 8.94
C ARG A 218 -3.62 5.28 8.91
N ALA A 219 -2.77 4.30 8.57
CA ALA A 219 -1.35 4.49 8.38
C ALA A 219 -1.05 5.41 7.17
N CYS A 220 -1.71 5.17 6.03
CA CYS A 220 -1.61 6.02 4.84
C CYS A 220 -1.98 7.48 5.15
N VAL A 221 -3.10 7.67 5.85
CA VAL A 221 -3.57 8.97 6.34
C VAL A 221 -2.52 9.56 7.29
N ALA A 222 -2.15 8.89 8.38
CA ALA A 222 -1.20 9.42 9.35
C ALA A 222 0.13 9.86 8.72
N ALA A 223 0.66 9.07 7.78
CA ALA A 223 1.89 9.38 7.05
C ALA A 223 1.79 10.62 6.15
N LEU A 224 0.60 11.08 5.75
CA LEU A 224 0.49 12.35 5.04
C LEU A 224 0.92 13.53 5.93
N TRP A 225 0.75 13.46 7.25
CA TRP A 225 1.00 14.57 8.18
C TRP A 225 2.12 14.33 9.21
N ARG A 226 2.52 13.07 9.44
CA ARG A 226 3.46 12.66 10.50
C ARG A 226 4.61 11.82 9.96
N GLY A 227 5.63 11.61 10.78
CA GLY A 227 6.87 10.91 10.40
C GLY A 227 7.85 11.81 9.65
N GLY A 228 9.14 11.50 9.69
CA GLY A 228 10.15 12.29 8.97
C GLY A 228 10.08 12.13 7.44
N PRO A 229 10.67 13.07 6.66
CA PRO A 229 10.85 12.87 5.23
C PRO A 229 11.79 11.69 4.97
N GLN A 230 11.63 11.05 3.81
CA GLN A 230 12.42 9.89 3.36
C GLN A 230 12.34 8.66 4.27
N ARG A 231 11.39 8.61 5.21
CA ARG A 231 11.18 7.49 6.11
C ARG A 231 10.46 6.32 5.43
N VAL A 232 10.83 5.12 5.85
CA VAL A 232 10.13 3.88 5.58
C VAL A 232 9.48 3.43 6.89
N PHE A 233 8.28 2.86 6.78
CA PHE A 233 7.53 2.24 7.86
C PHE A 233 7.11 0.84 7.44
N HIS A 234 7.24 -0.15 8.31
CA HIS A 234 6.52 -1.41 8.15
C HIS A 234 5.06 -1.20 8.57
N ALA A 235 4.15 -1.31 7.61
CA ALA A 235 2.71 -1.19 7.88
C ALA A 235 2.15 -2.59 8.19
N SER A 236 2.56 -3.18 9.31
CA SER A 236 2.13 -4.50 9.79
C SER A 236 1.48 -4.41 11.17
N ASP A 237 0.66 -5.41 11.49
CA ASP A 237 0.16 -5.66 12.84
C ASP A 237 1.23 -6.36 13.70
N ASP A 238 0.86 -6.74 14.93
CA ASP A 238 1.75 -7.31 15.95
C ASP A 238 1.80 -8.84 15.90
N THR A 239 1.11 -9.45 14.94
CA THR A 239 1.01 -10.90 14.86
C THR A 239 2.33 -11.51 14.45
N GLU A 240 2.78 -12.51 15.20
CA GLU A 240 3.94 -13.32 14.86
C GLU A 240 3.51 -14.76 14.68
N MET A 241 3.39 -15.18 13.42
CA MET A 241 2.80 -16.47 13.09
C MET A 241 3.38 -16.99 11.78
N LYS A 242 3.52 -18.31 11.68
CA LYS A 242 3.85 -18.96 10.41
C LYS A 242 2.62 -19.05 9.51
N MET A 243 2.84 -19.18 8.20
CA MET A 243 1.75 -19.14 7.23
C MET A 243 0.76 -20.28 7.40
N GLY A 244 1.24 -21.49 7.73
CA GLY A 244 0.35 -22.60 7.99
C GLY A 244 -0.46 -22.40 9.28
N ASP A 245 0.15 -21.91 10.35
CA ASP A 245 -0.55 -21.60 11.61
C ASP A 245 -1.64 -20.53 11.39
N TYR A 246 -1.37 -19.56 10.52
CA TYR A 246 -2.36 -18.57 10.11
C TYR A 246 -3.55 -19.18 9.37
N MET A 247 -3.31 -20.15 8.50
CA MET A 247 -4.36 -20.85 7.79
C MET A 247 -5.16 -21.75 8.72
N ASP A 248 -4.51 -22.44 9.65
CA ASP A 248 -5.19 -23.24 10.69
C ASP A 248 -6.07 -22.36 11.59
N PHE A 249 -5.52 -21.23 12.07
CA PHE A 249 -6.28 -20.27 12.86
C PHE A 249 -7.53 -19.76 12.13
N ALA A 250 -7.39 -19.42 10.85
CA ALA A 250 -8.52 -18.97 10.05
C ALA A 250 -9.53 -20.10 9.77
N ALA A 251 -9.07 -21.34 9.59
CA ALA A 251 -9.93 -22.51 9.42
C ALA A 251 -10.80 -22.74 10.67
N ASP A 252 -10.17 -22.75 11.84
CA ASP A 252 -10.86 -22.91 13.12
C ASP A 252 -11.89 -21.79 13.34
N LEU A 253 -11.51 -20.54 13.07
CA LEU A 253 -12.39 -19.37 13.20
C LEU A 253 -13.62 -19.45 12.28
N TYR A 254 -13.48 -20.05 11.11
CA TYR A 254 -14.55 -20.14 10.11
C TYR A 254 -15.32 -21.46 10.16
N GLY A 255 -14.95 -22.40 11.05
CA GLY A 255 -15.53 -23.75 11.08
C GLY A 255 -15.23 -24.56 9.82
N LEU A 256 -14.06 -24.35 9.21
CA LEU A 256 -13.61 -25.05 8.00
C LEU A 256 -12.52 -26.07 8.33
N SER A 257 -12.33 -27.05 7.44
CA SER A 257 -11.24 -28.01 7.56
C SER A 257 -9.87 -27.32 7.45
N ARG A 258 -8.96 -27.68 8.36
CA ARG A 258 -7.56 -27.25 8.26
C ARG A 258 -6.92 -27.81 6.97
N PRO A 259 -6.10 -27.02 6.26
CA PRO A 259 -5.49 -27.46 5.02
C PRO A 259 -4.43 -28.56 5.25
N PRO A 260 -4.19 -29.43 4.26
CA PRO A 260 -3.16 -30.46 4.37
C PRO A 260 -1.75 -29.83 4.48
N ARG A 261 -0.88 -30.48 5.25
CA ARG A 261 0.53 -30.08 5.45
C ARG A 261 1.45 -30.89 4.54
N ILE A 262 2.12 -30.22 3.61
CA ILE A 262 3.00 -30.85 2.61
C ILE A 262 4.44 -30.36 2.72
N ALA A 263 5.39 -31.19 2.28
CA ALA A 263 6.80 -30.80 2.21
C ALA A 263 7.04 -29.79 1.09
N ARG A 264 8.14 -29.03 1.17
CA ARG A 264 8.46 -27.97 0.21
C ARG A 264 8.67 -28.45 -1.23
N ASP A 265 9.26 -29.63 -1.41
CA ASP A 265 9.46 -30.28 -2.70
C ASP A 265 8.11 -30.66 -3.34
N GLU A 266 7.21 -31.24 -2.57
CA GLU A 266 5.85 -31.58 -2.98
C GLU A 266 5.05 -30.32 -3.35
N ALA A 267 5.16 -29.26 -2.54
CA ALA A 267 4.56 -27.96 -2.85
C ALA A 267 5.07 -27.42 -4.19
N SER A 268 6.38 -27.54 -4.45
CA SER A 268 7.00 -27.05 -5.68
C SER A 268 6.49 -27.76 -6.94
N ALA A 269 6.08 -29.03 -6.80
CA ALA A 269 5.48 -29.81 -7.89
C ALA A 269 3.98 -29.52 -8.10
N ARG A 270 3.24 -29.15 -7.04
CA ARG A 270 1.77 -29.06 -7.06
C ARG A 270 1.22 -27.64 -7.14
N LEU A 271 1.95 -26.65 -6.65
CA LEU A 271 1.42 -25.29 -6.47
C LEU A 271 1.87 -24.34 -7.57
N PRO A 272 1.01 -23.37 -7.96
CA PRO A 272 1.42 -22.32 -8.89
C PRO A 272 2.61 -21.51 -8.37
N ALA A 273 3.49 -21.08 -9.29
CA ALA A 273 4.70 -20.31 -8.96
C ALA A 273 4.42 -19.03 -8.13
N THR A 274 3.25 -18.42 -8.30
CA THR A 274 2.82 -17.25 -7.50
C THR A 274 2.61 -17.61 -6.04
N THR A 275 1.95 -18.73 -5.74
CA THR A 275 1.76 -19.25 -4.37
C THR A 275 3.10 -19.61 -3.75
N LEU A 276 3.95 -20.32 -4.51
CA LEU A 276 5.30 -20.69 -4.07
C LEU A 276 6.17 -19.49 -3.75
N SER A 277 6.03 -18.38 -4.49
CA SER A 277 6.79 -17.16 -4.20
C SER A 277 6.49 -16.59 -2.81
N PHE A 278 5.26 -16.76 -2.30
CA PHE A 278 4.92 -16.34 -0.94
C PHE A 278 5.42 -17.34 0.11
N MET A 279 5.45 -18.62 -0.22
CA MET A 279 6.01 -19.70 0.63
C MET A 279 7.54 -19.76 0.63
N GLY A 280 8.20 -19.00 -0.24
CA GLY A 280 9.66 -18.93 -0.37
C GLY A 280 10.30 -17.73 0.30
N GLU A 281 9.54 -16.85 0.96
CA GLU A 281 10.06 -15.65 1.60
C GLU A 281 9.61 -15.58 3.06
N SER A 282 10.56 -15.66 4.01
CA SER A 282 10.27 -15.60 5.44
C SER A 282 10.92 -14.40 6.13
N ARG A 283 10.13 -13.62 6.86
CA ARG A 283 10.58 -12.43 7.60
C ARG A 283 9.58 -12.07 8.69
N ARG A 284 10.03 -11.40 9.76
CA ARG A 284 9.19 -10.79 10.80
C ARG A 284 9.43 -9.28 10.80
N LEU A 285 8.38 -8.49 10.70
CA LEU A 285 8.47 -7.04 10.56
C LEU A 285 8.35 -6.34 11.91
N ASP A 286 9.30 -5.47 12.25
CA ASP A 286 9.19 -4.57 13.40
C ASP A 286 8.39 -3.31 13.03
N ASN A 287 7.20 -3.17 13.59
CA ASN A 287 6.32 -2.01 13.38
C ASN A 287 6.48 -0.90 14.43
N THR A 288 7.52 -0.95 15.27
CA THR A 288 7.75 0.03 16.34
C THR A 288 7.79 1.46 15.81
N ARG A 289 8.44 1.68 14.64
CA ARG A 289 8.51 3.01 14.04
C ARG A 289 7.14 3.51 13.57
N LEU A 290 6.31 2.64 12.98
CA LEU A 290 4.93 2.97 12.60
C LEU A 290 4.16 3.52 13.81
N LYS A 291 4.25 2.82 14.95
CA LYS A 291 3.56 3.21 16.19
C LYS A 291 4.13 4.47 16.81
N ARG A 292 5.46 4.65 16.86
CA ARG A 292 6.12 5.79 17.51
C ARG A 292 6.07 7.07 16.68
N GLU A 293 6.53 7.02 15.43
CA GLU A 293 6.68 8.21 14.58
C GLU A 293 5.36 8.66 13.94
N LEU A 294 4.49 7.72 13.54
CA LEU A 294 3.15 8.09 13.04
C LEU A 294 2.12 8.23 14.16
N ARG A 295 2.49 7.81 15.39
CA ARG A 295 1.60 7.75 16.56
C ARG A 295 0.32 6.97 16.24
N LEU A 296 0.48 5.86 15.51
CA LEU A 296 -0.61 4.99 15.11
C LEU A 296 -0.81 3.92 16.18
N ARG A 297 -1.94 3.97 16.88
CA ARG A 297 -2.45 2.85 17.68
C ARG A 297 -3.32 1.99 16.78
N LEU A 298 -2.93 0.73 16.55
CA LEU A 298 -3.70 -0.22 15.74
C LEU A 298 -5.06 -0.49 16.40
N ARG A 299 -6.11 -0.55 15.58
CA ARG A 299 -7.44 -0.99 16.02
C ARG A 299 -7.52 -2.51 16.05
N HIS A 300 -6.82 -3.16 15.13
CA HIS A 300 -6.69 -4.60 15.03
C HIS A 300 -5.20 -4.94 15.18
N PRO A 301 -4.66 -4.93 16.42
CA PRO A 301 -3.25 -5.19 16.66
C PRO A 301 -2.84 -6.62 16.30
N THR A 302 -3.78 -7.56 16.17
CA THR A 302 -3.49 -8.94 15.79
C THR A 302 -4.51 -9.48 14.79
N ILE A 303 -4.13 -10.52 14.06
CA ILE A 303 -5.02 -11.30 13.19
C ILE A 303 -6.26 -11.76 13.95
N ALA A 304 -6.11 -12.21 15.20
CA ALA A 304 -7.23 -12.63 16.03
C ALA A 304 -8.25 -11.50 16.22
N SER A 305 -7.78 -10.28 16.50
CA SER A 305 -8.65 -9.12 16.68
C SER A 305 -9.26 -8.57 15.38
N GLY A 306 -8.72 -8.93 14.21
CA GLY A 306 -9.14 -8.34 12.93
C GLY A 306 -9.80 -9.31 11.95
N LEU A 307 -9.69 -10.63 12.15
CA LEU A 307 -10.47 -11.63 11.41
C LEU A 307 -11.80 -11.96 12.10
N GLN A 308 -11.97 -11.61 13.38
CA GLN A 308 -13.26 -11.70 14.05
C GLN A 308 -14.26 -10.80 13.30
N SER A 309 -15.25 -11.43 12.66
CA SER A 309 -16.42 -10.72 12.15
C SER A 309 -17.23 -10.27 13.36
N PHE A 310 -17.47 -8.97 13.50
CA PHE A 310 -18.60 -8.53 14.31
C PHE A 310 -19.86 -8.94 13.54
N SER A 311 -20.52 -9.98 14.03
CA SER A 311 -21.89 -10.35 13.70
C SER A 311 -22.85 -9.21 14.05
#